data_AF-A0A9E4J7P1-F1
#
_entry.id   AF-A0A9E4J7P1-F1
#
_cell.length_a   1.000
_cell.length_b   1.000
_cell.length_c   1.000
_cell.angle_alpha   90.00
_cell.angle_beta   90.00
_cell.angle_gamma   90.00
#
_symmetry.space_group_name_H-M   'P 1'
#
loop_
_entity.id
_entity.type
_entity.pdbx_description
1 polymer ?
#
loop_
_entity_poly.entity_id
_entity_poly.type
_entity_poly.pdbx_seq_one_letter_code
_entity_poly.pdbx_strand_id
1 'polypeptide(L)' 'MKTYFAVTPDGHSQPVALFQQLEDAIEWGMGHIGADKFSIRGVVGAATRWAEGEVPSEVVQGN' A
#
# COMPACT_ATOMS: atom_id res chain seq x y z
N MET A 1 14.76 -3.93 -12.24
CA MET A 1 13.33 -3.78 -11.90
C MET A 1 13.21 -3.88 -10.39
N LYS A 2 12.46 -2.98 -9.74
CA LYS A 2 12.28 -2.99 -8.29
C LYS A 2 10.98 -3.72 -7.96
N THR A 3 11.04 -4.68 -7.05
CA THR A 3 9.89 -5.42 -6.53
C THR A 3 9.35 -4.70 -5.31
N TYR A 4 8.03 -4.62 -5.20
CA TYR A 4 7.33 -4.08 -4.05
C TYR A 4 6.38 -5.15 -3.49
N PHE A 5 5.98 -5.01 -2.24
CA PHE A 5 5.12 -5.93 -1.52
C PHE A 5 3.82 -5.24 -1.16
N ALA A 6 2.73 -5.67 -1.79
CA ALA A 6 1.41 -5.09 -1.61
C ALA A 6 0.64 -5.90 -0.56
N VAL A 7 0.13 -5.25 0.48
CA VAL A 7 -0.71 -5.85 1.53
C VAL A 7 -2.18 -5.66 1.15
N THR A 8 -2.93 -6.76 1.09
CA THR A 8 -4.38 -6.77 0.80
C THR A 8 -5.12 -7.47 1.93
N PRO A 9 -6.04 -6.81 2.64
CA PRO A 9 -6.88 -7.47 3.64
C PRO A 9 -7.81 -8.49 2.99
N ASP A 10 -8.19 -9.53 3.73
CA ASP A 10 -9.12 -10.53 3.25
C ASP A 10 -10.50 -9.91 3.00
N GLY A 11 -11.13 -10.29 1.89
CA GLY A 11 -12.38 -9.68 1.42
C GLY A 11 -12.20 -8.37 0.64
N HIS A 12 -10.99 -7.83 0.55
CA HIS A 12 -10.68 -6.67 -0.28
C HIS A 12 -10.04 -7.09 -1.61
N SER A 13 -10.42 -6.41 -2.69
CA SER A 13 -9.84 -6.66 -4.03
C SER A 13 -8.64 -5.77 -4.35
N GLN A 14 -8.35 -4.77 -3.51
CA GLN A 14 -7.31 -3.78 -3.73
C GLN A 14 -6.33 -3.75 -2.55
N PRO A 15 -5.02 -3.57 -2.82
CA PRO A 15 -4.04 -3.42 -1.77
C PRO A 15 -4.25 -2.09 -1.03
N VAL A 16 -4.09 -2.13 0.29
CA VAL A 16 -4.24 -0.96 1.17
C VAL A 16 -2.91 -0.33 1.54
N ALA A 17 -1.81 -1.07 1.35
CA ALA A 17 -0.45 -0.61 1.64
C ALA A 17 0.56 -1.26 0.69
N LEU A 18 1.66 -0.55 0.44
CA LEU A 18 2.76 -1.00 -0.42
C LEU A 18 4.10 -0.74 0.27
N PHE A 19 4.97 -1.76 0.29
CA PHE A 19 6.27 -1.71 0.93
C PHE A 19 7.38 -2.09 -0.04
N GLN A 20 8.60 -1.64 0.25
CA GLN A 20 9.79 -2.02 -0.53
C GLN A 20 10.41 -3.33 -0.01
N GLN A 21 10.24 -3.60 1.28
CA GLN A 21 10.74 -4.78 1.96
C GLN A 21 9.56 -5.66 2.40
N LEU A 22 9.77 -6.99 2.41
CA LEU A 22 8.72 -7.94 2.80
C LEU A 22 8.49 -7.90 4.30
N GLU A 23 9.56 -7.72 5.08
CA GLU A 23 9.52 -7.66 6.54
C GLU A 23 8.62 -6.52 7.02
N ASP A 24 8.80 -5.32 6.46
CA ASP A 24 7.97 -4.14 6.75
C ASP A 24 6.48 -4.41 6.45
N ALA A 25 6.18 -5.13 5.36
CA ALA A 25 4.82 -5.48 4.98
C ALA A 25 4.17 -6.45 5.98
N ILE A 26 4.95 -7.42 6.48
CA ILE A 26 4.50 -8.38 7.49
C ILE A 26 4.24 -7.68 8.82
N GLU A 27 5.20 -6.88 9.30
CA GLU A 27 5.07 -6.14 10.56
C GLU A 27 3.86 -5.21 10.52
N TRP A 28 3.69 -4.48 9.42
CA TRP A 28 2.53 -3.62 9.24
C TRP A 28 1.21 -4.42 9.22
N GLY A 29 1.14 -5.49 8.44
CA GLY A 29 -0.06 -6.33 8.32
C GLY A 29 -0.47 -6.97 9.67
N MET A 30 0.50 -7.46 10.43
CA MET A 30 0.27 -8.01 11.76
C MET A 30 -0.22 -6.95 12.76
N GLY A 31 0.36 -5.75 12.73
CA GLY A 31 0.01 -4.67 13.65
C GLY A 31 -1.32 -3.97 13.33
N HIS A 32 -1.72 -3.90 12.06
CA HIS A 32 -2.89 -3.11 11.63
C HIS A 32 -4.13 -3.95 11.29
N ILE A 33 -3.95 -5.18 10.81
CA ILE A 33 -5.06 -6.03 10.33
C ILE A 33 -5.20 -7.28 11.21
N GLY A 34 -4.08 -7.91 11.56
CA GLY A 34 -4.02 -9.17 12.29
C GLY A 34 -3.47 -10.31 11.43
N ALA A 35 -2.75 -11.24 12.07
CA ALA A 35 -1.90 -12.23 11.39
C ALA A 35 -2.63 -13.16 10.40
N ASP A 36 -3.94 -13.34 10.53
CA ASP A 36 -4.77 -14.27 9.76
C ASP A 36 -5.79 -13.56 8.84
N LYS A 37 -5.58 -12.28 8.53
CA LYS A 37 -6.57 -11.42 7.87
C LYS A 37 -6.05 -10.66 6.64
N PHE A 38 -4.87 -11.01 6.14
CA PHE A 38 -4.30 -10.36 4.96
C PHE A 38 -3.44 -11.30 4.12
N SER A 39 -3.23 -10.89 2.88
CA SER A 39 -2.31 -11.51 1.94
C SER A 39 -1.27 -10.50 1.46
N ILE A 40 -0.03 -10.94 1.26
CA ILE A 40 1.03 -10.13 0.64
C ILE A 40 1.30 -10.65 -0.77
N ARG A 41 1.34 -9.74 -1.75
CA ARG A 41 1.72 -10.07 -3.14
C ARG A 41 2.91 -9.25 -3.59
N GLY A 42 3.89 -9.92 -4.20
CA GLY A 42 5.00 -9.26 -4.89
C GLY A 42 4.49 -8.63 -6.18
N VAL A 43 4.68 -7.32 -6.32
CA VAL A 43 4.36 -6.58 -7.55
C VAL A 43 5.63 -5.99 -8.11
N VAL A 44 5.88 -6.24 -9.40
CA VAL A 44 6.97 -5.58 -10.10
C VAL A 44 6.46 -4.20 -10.48
N GLY A 45 7.20 -3.16 -10.10
CA GLY A 45 6.90 -1.80 -10.52
C GLY A 45 7.07 -1.66 -12.03
N ALA A 46 6.08 -2.08 -12.82
CA ALA A 46 5.72 -1.32 -14.00
C ALA A 46 5.24 0.03 -13.47
N ALA A 47 5.54 1.12 -14.17
CA ALA A 47 5.02 2.45 -13.82
C ALA A 47 3.49 2.47 -13.97
N THR A 48 2.77 1.75 -13.11
CA THR A 48 1.36 1.92 -12.85
C THR A 48 1.28 3.27 -12.17
N ARG A 49 0.97 4.27 -12.98
CA ARG A 49 0.40 5.54 -12.55
C ARG A 49 -0.67 5.18 -11.54
N TRP A 50 -0.36 5.34 -10.27
CA TRP A 50 -1.36 5.45 -9.23
C TRP A 50 -2.34 6.47 -9.77
N ALA A 51 -3.59 6.06 -9.95
CA ALA A 51 -4.64 7.00 -10.29
C ALA A 51 -4.52 8.13 -9.29
N GLU A 52 -4.30 9.34 -9.81
CA GLU A 52 -4.27 10.60 -9.08
C GLU A 52 -5.65 10.78 -8.44
N GLY A 53 -5.89 10.04 -7.36
CA GLY A 53 -6.96 10.30 -6.42
C GLY A 53 -6.46 11.42 -5.54
N GLU A 54 -6.78 12.64 -5.95
CA GLU A 54 -6.93 13.83 -5.10
C GLU A 54 -6.08 13.82 -3.84
N VAL A 55 -4.86 14.39 -3.94
CA VAL A 55 -4.37 15.14 -2.80
C VAL A 55 -5.38 16.27 -2.57
N PRO A 56 -6.10 16.33 -1.43
CA PRO A 56 -6.95 17.48 -1.17
C PRO A 56 -6.06 18.72 -1.22
N SER A 57 -6.35 19.55 -2.22
CA SER A 57 -5.68 20.82 -2.44
C SER A 57 -6.26 21.83 -1.46
N GLU A 58 -5.97 21.67 -0.17
CA GLU A 58 -6.34 22.58 0.92
C GLU A 58 -5.22 22.48 1.97
N VAL A 59 -4.46 23.51 2.36
CA VAL A 59 -4.49 24.95 2.10
C VAL A 59 -3.04 25.44 2.22
N VAL A 60 -2.45 25.92 1.12
CA VAL A 60 -1.38 26.93 1.20
C VAL A 60 -1.81 28.12 0.35
N GLN A 61 -2.67 28.93 0.95
CA GLN A 61 -2.86 30.36 0.71
C GLN A 61 -3.28 30.90 2.09
N GLY A 62 -2.70 31.90 2.72
CA GLY A 62 -1.80 32.95 2.31
C GLY A 62 -2.11 34.13 3.25
N ASN A 63 -1.10 34.66 3.94
CA ASN A 63 -0.82 36.09 4.17
C ASN A 63 0.39 36.22 5.11
#